data_AF-A0A9D5YXB7-F1
#
_entry.id   AF-A0A9D5YXB7-F1
#
_cell.length_a   1.000
_cell.length_b   1.000
_cell.length_c   1.000
_cell.angle_alpha   90.00
_cell.angle_beta   90.00
_cell.angle_gamma   90.00
#
_symmetry.space_group_name_H-M   'P 1'
#
loop_
_entity.id
_entity.type
_entity.pdbx_description
1 polymer ?
#
loop_
_entity_poly.entity_id
_entity_poly.type
_entity_poly.pdbx_seq_one_letter_code
_entity_poly.pdbx_strand_id
1 'polypeptide(L)'
;MRIPLHLIPIIHSWLILSPTAPAAPSLEEAWAALPGYTYGADRAPLVVLETHVWETAAKGDSAQRLQLGRRLADVLAGAATTPDARRFACQQLAIVGGAGEVPALAKWIDDARMGDAAILALARIPAPEAGAALRGALATSSGSVRTSVIAALGQRREVDAVPALRQLAAGADRAVGDAAAAALALIGGKPAATALTELLSQAEAPRPALIDACLGVADGLAAAGEQEAAVALYRRLYAEPMPSLARAAALRGLAACEGAELRTQLWQALAGPDVEAARVAAECLPQLPAEPDGAALQQRLLSAPLALQVILLAGLGRSTAHGCRPRRWLRRKRAIRCSGCSLVRFGQLAMRRPC
;
A
#
# COMPACT_ATOMS: atom_id res chain seq x y z
N MET A 1 86.80 2.02 0.93
CA MET A 1 86.19 1.08 1.89
C MET A 1 85.06 0.35 1.17
N ARG A 2 85.18 -0.97 1.03
CA ARG A 2 84.22 -1.86 0.34
C ARG A 2 83.13 -2.28 1.33
N ILE A 3 81.86 -2.12 0.96
CA ILE A 3 80.70 -2.68 1.70
C ILE A 3 80.13 -3.82 0.84
N PRO A 4 79.86 -5.02 1.40
CA PRO A 4 79.61 -6.23 0.61
C PRO A 4 78.14 -6.35 0.13
N LEU A 5 78.00 -6.88 -1.09
CA LEU A 5 76.77 -7.35 -1.72
C LEU A 5 76.30 -8.67 -1.09
N HIS A 6 75.54 -8.64 0.00
CA HIS A 6 74.72 -9.79 0.42
C HIS A 6 73.48 -9.28 1.16
N LEU A 7 72.37 -9.04 0.44
CA LEU A 7 71.00 -9.01 0.96
C LEU A 7 70.03 -8.77 -0.21
N ILE A 8 69.86 -9.79 -1.05
CA ILE A 8 68.69 -9.92 -1.92
C ILE A 8 67.73 -10.84 -1.16
N PRO A 9 66.64 -10.36 -0.56
CA PRO A 9 65.63 -11.26 -0.04
C PRO A 9 64.92 -11.88 -1.24
N ILE A 10 65.02 -13.19 -1.31
CA ILE A 10 64.35 -14.04 -2.26
C ILE A 10 62.85 -13.81 -2.15
N ILE A 11 62.26 -13.20 -3.18
CA ILE A 11 60.80 -13.16 -3.37
C ILE A 11 60.38 -14.57 -3.81
N HIS A 12 60.39 -15.51 -2.87
CA HIS A 12 59.66 -16.76 -3.05
C HIS A 12 58.18 -16.44 -2.92
N SER A 13 57.53 -16.35 -4.08
CA SER A 13 56.16 -16.76 -4.35
C SER A 13 55.39 -17.23 -3.11
N TRP A 14 54.75 -16.29 -2.42
CA TRP A 14 53.58 -16.58 -1.60
C TRP A 14 52.42 -16.82 -2.58
N LEU A 15 52.40 -18.01 -3.16
CA LEU A 15 51.17 -18.63 -3.65
C LEU A 15 50.31 -18.81 -2.39
N ILE A 16 49.53 -17.78 -2.06
CA ILE A 16 48.45 -17.89 -1.10
C ILE A 16 47.53 -18.96 -1.70
N LEU A 17 47.63 -20.17 -1.16
CA LEU A 17 46.63 -21.21 -1.29
C LEU A 17 45.35 -20.58 -0.74
N SER A 18 44.58 -19.93 -1.61
CA SER A 18 43.24 -19.51 -1.26
C SER A 18 42.54 -20.78 -0.81
N PRO A 19 41.98 -20.86 0.40
CA PRO A 19 41.20 -22.02 0.77
C PRO A 19 40.12 -22.15 -0.31
N THR A 20 40.18 -23.23 -1.08
CA THR A 20 39.13 -23.60 -2.01
C THR A 20 37.85 -23.60 -1.19
N ALA A 21 36.95 -22.65 -1.47
CA ALA A 21 35.64 -22.66 -0.87
C ALA A 21 35.08 -24.09 -1.01
N PRO A 22 34.51 -24.68 0.05
CA PRO A 22 33.96 -26.02 -0.04
C PRO A 22 33.00 -26.07 -1.22
N ALA A 23 33.12 -27.11 -2.05
CA ALA A 23 32.24 -27.28 -3.20
C ALA A 23 30.79 -27.28 -2.71
N ALA A 24 29.91 -26.57 -3.42
CA ALA A 24 28.49 -26.52 -3.07
C ALA A 24 27.91 -27.95 -3.06
N PRO A 25 27.09 -28.30 -2.06
CA PRO A 25 26.49 -29.62 -2.00
C PRO A 25 25.58 -29.84 -3.21
N SER A 26 25.48 -31.09 -3.66
CA SER A 26 24.49 -31.48 -4.66
C SER A 26 23.06 -31.28 -4.12
N LEU A 27 22.08 -31.26 -5.03
CA LEU A 27 20.67 -31.08 -4.65
C LEU A 27 20.20 -32.16 -3.66
N GLU A 28 20.58 -33.42 -3.89
CA GLU A 28 20.18 -34.53 -3.02
C GLU A 28 20.88 -34.49 -1.66
N GLU A 29 22.15 -34.09 -1.59
CA GLU A 29 22.84 -33.84 -0.32
C GLU A 29 22.17 -32.70 0.46
N ALA A 30 21.75 -31.64 -0.24
CA ALA A 30 21.06 -30.53 0.37
C ALA A 30 19.69 -30.94 0.96
N TRP A 31 18.94 -31.79 0.25
CA TRP A 31 17.69 -32.36 0.77
C TRP A 31 17.90 -33.30 1.95
N ALA A 32 18.97 -34.10 1.95
CA ALA A 32 19.30 -34.99 3.06
C ALA A 32 19.69 -34.21 4.32
N ALA A 33 20.35 -33.06 4.16
CA ALA A 33 20.75 -32.19 5.28
C ALA A 33 19.57 -31.38 5.87
N LEU A 34 18.55 -31.06 5.08
CA LEU A 34 17.48 -30.15 5.46
C LEU A 34 16.78 -30.54 6.79
N PRO A 35 16.32 -31.79 7.04
CA PRO A 35 15.56 -32.09 8.25
C PRO A 35 16.29 -31.79 9.56
N GLY A 36 17.63 -31.86 9.56
CA GLY A 36 18.48 -31.59 10.71
C GLY A 36 18.94 -30.13 10.84
N TYR A 37 18.58 -29.24 9.92
CA TYR A 37 19.06 -27.87 9.92
C TYR A 37 18.62 -27.10 11.17
N THR A 38 19.54 -26.43 11.84
CA THR A 38 19.24 -25.49 12.93
C THR A 38 19.85 -24.13 12.63
N TYR A 39 19.23 -23.06 13.13
CA TYR A 39 19.77 -21.72 12.97
C TYR A 39 21.23 -21.64 13.44
N GLY A 40 22.09 -21.08 12.59
CA GLY A 40 23.54 -21.00 12.82
C GLY A 40 24.35 -22.15 12.24
N ALA A 41 23.72 -23.21 11.73
CA ALA A 41 24.39 -24.24 10.92
C ALA A 41 24.76 -23.70 9.53
N ASP A 42 25.52 -24.50 8.77
CA ASP A 42 25.88 -24.16 7.39
C ASP A 42 24.61 -23.97 6.53
N ARG A 43 24.55 -22.84 5.82
CA ARG A 43 23.44 -22.46 4.95
C ARG A 43 23.61 -22.91 3.50
N ALA A 44 24.78 -23.45 3.11
CA ALA A 44 24.99 -23.90 1.74
C ALA A 44 23.89 -24.87 1.23
N PRO A 45 23.42 -25.86 2.02
CA PRO A 45 22.26 -26.68 1.65
C PRO A 45 21.00 -25.86 1.36
N LEU A 46 20.67 -24.89 2.22
CA LEU A 46 19.46 -24.07 2.05
C LEU A 46 19.54 -23.20 0.79
N VAL A 47 20.71 -22.66 0.46
CA VAL A 47 20.90 -21.84 -0.75
C VAL A 47 20.68 -22.68 -2.02
N VAL A 48 21.16 -23.91 -2.05
CA VAL A 48 20.93 -24.85 -3.17
C VAL A 48 19.44 -25.13 -3.32
N LEU A 49 18.75 -25.40 -2.21
CA LEU A 49 17.31 -25.67 -2.20
C LEU A 49 16.48 -24.45 -2.61
N GLU A 50 16.77 -23.27 -2.07
CA GLU A 50 16.12 -22.01 -2.46
C GLU A 50 16.28 -21.80 -3.96
N THR A 51 17.51 -21.87 -4.47
CA THR A 51 17.79 -21.68 -5.91
C THR A 51 16.97 -22.63 -6.76
N HIS A 52 16.91 -23.91 -6.39
CA HIS A 52 16.09 -24.90 -7.10
C HIS A 52 14.58 -24.58 -7.05
N VAL A 53 14.07 -24.13 -5.91
CA VAL A 53 12.67 -23.70 -5.73
C VAL A 53 12.35 -22.51 -6.65
N TRP A 54 13.19 -21.48 -6.64
CA TRP A 54 13.02 -20.30 -7.48
C TRP A 54 13.08 -20.61 -8.98
N GLU A 55 14.04 -21.43 -9.41
CA GLU A 55 14.14 -21.85 -10.81
C GLU A 55 12.92 -22.66 -11.26
N THR A 56 12.44 -23.58 -10.41
CA THR A 56 11.24 -24.38 -10.69
C THR A 56 10.00 -23.50 -10.78
N ALA A 57 9.86 -22.54 -9.86
CA ALA A 57 8.77 -21.57 -9.89
C ALA A 57 8.80 -20.72 -11.16
N ALA A 58 9.98 -20.24 -11.57
CA ALA A 58 10.17 -19.38 -12.74
C ALA A 58 9.93 -20.11 -14.07
N LYS A 59 10.32 -21.39 -14.19
CA LYS A 59 10.11 -22.21 -15.39
C LYS A 59 8.63 -22.55 -15.62
N GLY A 60 7.81 -22.54 -14.57
CA GLY A 60 6.38 -22.81 -14.68
C GLY A 60 6.02 -24.29 -14.90
N ASP A 61 6.96 -25.22 -14.72
CA ASP A 61 6.70 -26.67 -14.83
C ASP A 61 5.79 -27.14 -13.68
N SER A 62 4.55 -27.47 -14.01
CA SER A 62 3.54 -27.88 -13.04
C SER A 62 3.86 -29.22 -12.38
N ALA A 63 4.48 -30.16 -13.08
CA ALA A 63 4.81 -31.47 -12.55
C ALA A 63 5.95 -31.38 -11.53
N GLN A 64 7.02 -30.67 -11.88
CA GLN A 64 8.15 -30.43 -10.97
C GLN A 64 7.73 -29.62 -9.75
N ARG A 65 6.88 -28.60 -9.94
CA ARG A 65 6.32 -27.81 -8.83
C ARG A 65 5.55 -28.69 -7.84
N LEU A 66 4.68 -29.57 -8.33
CA LEU A 66 3.91 -30.49 -7.48
C LEU A 66 4.82 -31.49 -6.74
N GLN A 67 5.83 -32.04 -7.42
CA GLN A 67 6.79 -32.94 -6.79
C GLN A 67 7.58 -32.24 -5.68
N LEU A 68 8.02 -31.02 -5.93
CA LEU A 68 8.74 -30.19 -4.97
C LEU A 68 7.86 -29.81 -3.77
N GLY A 69 6.61 -29.43 -4.02
CA GLY A 69 5.60 -29.17 -2.98
C GLY A 69 5.41 -30.37 -2.05
N ARG A 70 5.23 -31.57 -2.61
CA ARG A 70 5.12 -32.81 -1.83
C ARG A 70 6.36 -33.07 -0.98
N ARG A 71 7.56 -32.94 -1.55
CA ARG A 71 8.82 -33.15 -0.83
C ARG A 71 8.99 -32.17 0.34
N LEU A 72 8.58 -30.91 0.17
CA LEU A 72 8.56 -29.92 1.26
C LEU A 72 7.51 -30.25 2.32
N ALA A 73 6.33 -30.74 1.92
CA ALA A 73 5.30 -31.19 2.84
C ALA A 73 5.76 -32.41 3.67
N ASP A 74 6.54 -33.31 3.07
CA ASP A 74 7.14 -34.46 3.78
C ASP A 74 8.14 -33.99 4.85
N VAL A 75 8.98 -32.99 4.53
CA VAL A 75 9.86 -32.35 5.53
C VAL A 75 9.04 -31.75 6.67
N LEU A 76 7.95 -31.07 6.34
CA LEU A 76 7.03 -30.48 7.32
C LEU A 76 6.32 -31.54 8.18
N ALA A 77 6.11 -32.76 7.67
CA ALA A 77 5.50 -33.87 8.40
C ALA A 77 6.51 -34.72 9.19
N GLY A 78 7.79 -34.74 8.79
CA GLY A 78 8.82 -35.61 9.38
C GLY A 78 8.97 -35.41 10.89
N ALA A 79 8.94 -36.49 11.68
CA ALA A 79 9.01 -36.40 13.15
C ALA A 79 10.37 -35.87 13.65
N ALA A 80 11.46 -36.21 12.96
CA ALA A 80 12.81 -35.79 13.29
C ALA A 80 13.18 -34.39 12.78
N THR A 81 12.29 -33.72 12.04
CA THR A 81 12.56 -32.40 11.47
C THR A 81 12.58 -31.32 12.54
N THR A 82 13.65 -30.54 12.57
CA THR A 82 13.81 -29.39 13.48
C THR A 82 12.79 -28.27 13.18
N PRO A 83 12.49 -27.39 14.15
CA PRO A 83 11.61 -26.24 13.90
C PRO A 83 12.11 -25.30 12.80
N ASP A 84 13.43 -25.09 12.72
CA ASP A 84 14.03 -24.20 11.70
C ASP A 84 13.90 -24.79 10.29
N ALA A 85 14.10 -26.09 10.14
CA ALA A 85 13.87 -26.79 8.87
C ALA A 85 12.40 -26.77 8.45
N ARG A 86 11.46 -26.93 9.39
CA ARG A 86 10.03 -26.76 9.10
C ARG A 86 9.71 -25.34 8.67
N ARG A 87 10.31 -24.32 9.31
CA ARG A 87 10.10 -22.91 8.96
C ARG A 87 10.59 -22.62 7.56
N PHE A 88 11.77 -23.14 7.22
CA PHE A 88 12.30 -23.12 5.86
C PHE A 88 11.31 -23.78 4.89
N ALA A 89 10.80 -24.97 5.19
CA ALA A 89 9.84 -25.67 4.35
C ALA A 89 8.56 -24.84 4.12
N CYS A 90 8.00 -24.21 5.16
CA CYS A 90 6.85 -23.29 5.01
C CYS A 90 7.16 -22.11 4.08
N GLN A 91 8.35 -21.50 4.21
CA GLN A 91 8.77 -20.39 3.34
C GLN A 91 8.88 -20.82 1.87
N GLN A 92 9.42 -22.01 1.60
CA GLN A 92 9.50 -22.53 0.23
C GLN A 92 8.11 -22.92 -0.31
N LEU A 93 7.24 -23.49 0.53
CA LEU A 93 5.84 -23.79 0.16
C LEU A 93 5.05 -22.52 -0.18
N ALA A 94 5.42 -21.37 0.36
CA ALA A 94 4.82 -20.09 -0.02
C ALA A 94 5.15 -19.65 -1.47
N ILE A 95 6.12 -20.30 -2.12
CA ILE A 95 6.57 -20.02 -3.49
C ILE A 95 6.02 -21.08 -4.46
N VAL A 96 6.10 -22.36 -4.09
CA VAL A 96 5.77 -23.48 -4.99
C VAL A 96 4.57 -24.33 -4.56
N GLY A 97 4.04 -24.12 -3.35
CA GLY A 97 2.94 -24.90 -2.82
C GLY A 97 1.63 -24.72 -3.60
N GLY A 98 0.82 -25.78 -3.61
CA GLY A 98 -0.51 -25.80 -4.22
C GLY A 98 -1.56 -26.37 -3.25
N ALA A 99 -2.70 -26.77 -3.80
CA ALA A 99 -3.82 -27.32 -3.03
C ALA A 99 -3.43 -28.56 -2.22
N GLY A 100 -2.52 -29.39 -2.73
CA GLY A 100 -2.09 -30.64 -2.08
C GLY A 100 -1.36 -30.44 -0.76
N GLU A 101 -0.68 -29.32 -0.59
CA GLU A 101 0.14 -29.01 0.58
C GLU A 101 -0.63 -28.25 1.67
N VAL A 102 -1.82 -27.74 1.36
CA VAL A 102 -2.67 -27.01 2.30
C VAL A 102 -2.98 -27.81 3.57
N PRO A 103 -3.38 -29.10 3.50
CA PRO A 103 -3.66 -29.88 4.72
C PRO A 103 -2.42 -30.09 5.60
N ALA A 104 -1.22 -30.12 5.01
CA ALA A 104 0.02 -30.24 5.78
C ALA A 104 0.33 -28.94 6.54
N LEU A 105 0.13 -27.78 5.90
CA LEU A 105 0.31 -26.47 6.52
C LEU A 105 -0.76 -26.17 7.58
N ALA A 106 -2.02 -26.52 7.32
CA ALA A 106 -3.14 -26.22 8.19
C ALA A 106 -2.98 -26.78 9.62
N LYS A 107 -2.30 -27.92 9.77
CA LYS A 107 -2.02 -28.55 11.07
C LYS A 107 -1.17 -27.70 12.01
N TRP A 108 -0.42 -26.75 11.47
CA TRP A 108 0.53 -25.93 12.22
C TRP A 108 -0.01 -24.54 12.56
N ILE A 109 -1.22 -24.18 12.12
CA ILE A 109 -1.77 -22.82 12.29
C ILE A 109 -1.80 -22.40 13.76
N ASP A 110 -2.23 -23.30 14.65
CA ASP A 110 -2.34 -23.03 16.09
C ASP A 110 -1.04 -23.34 16.87
N ASP A 111 0.03 -23.74 16.20
CA ASP A 111 1.32 -24.01 16.84
C ASP A 111 2.04 -22.70 17.20
N ALA A 112 2.50 -22.59 18.45
CA ALA A 112 3.10 -21.36 18.98
C ALA A 112 4.42 -20.95 18.29
N ARG A 113 5.14 -21.89 17.66
CA ARG A 113 6.42 -21.62 16.98
C ARG A 113 6.28 -21.58 15.46
N MET A 114 5.35 -22.36 14.93
CA MET A 114 5.19 -22.59 13.49
C MET A 114 3.98 -21.90 12.88
N GLY A 115 3.02 -21.44 13.70
CA GLY A 115 1.76 -20.82 13.27
C GLY A 115 1.94 -19.71 12.26
N ASP A 116 2.74 -18.69 12.57
CA ASP A 116 2.97 -17.56 11.67
C ASP A 116 3.59 -17.99 10.33
N ALA A 117 4.51 -18.97 10.34
CA ALA A 117 5.14 -19.47 9.13
C ALA A 117 4.13 -20.24 8.25
N ALA A 118 3.27 -21.05 8.87
CA ALA A 118 2.23 -21.79 8.17
C ALA A 118 1.15 -20.85 7.60
N ILE A 119 0.71 -19.86 8.39
CA ILE A 119 -0.27 -18.84 7.97
C ILE A 119 0.27 -18.04 6.79
N LEU A 120 1.54 -17.59 6.84
CA LEU A 120 2.16 -16.84 5.75
C LEU A 120 2.28 -17.67 4.47
N ALA A 121 2.57 -18.97 4.59
CA ALA A 121 2.59 -19.88 3.44
C ALA A 121 1.19 -20.02 2.82
N LEU A 122 0.17 -20.27 3.64
CA LEU A 122 -1.23 -20.34 3.20
C LEU A 122 -1.72 -19.03 2.58
N ALA A 123 -1.25 -17.87 3.07
CA ALA A 123 -1.57 -16.57 2.50
C ALA A 123 -1.09 -16.43 1.04
N ARG A 124 -0.06 -17.16 0.63
CA ARG A 124 0.57 -17.04 -0.69
C ARG A 124 0.19 -18.15 -1.67
N ILE A 125 -0.26 -19.30 -1.19
CA ILE A 125 -0.66 -20.42 -2.05
C ILE A 125 -1.89 -20.03 -2.89
N PRO A 126 -1.82 -20.03 -4.24
CA PRO A 126 -2.93 -19.60 -5.10
C PRO A 126 -3.97 -20.72 -5.28
N ALA A 127 -4.50 -21.25 -4.17
CA ALA A 127 -5.49 -22.31 -4.14
C ALA A 127 -6.67 -21.93 -3.21
N PRO A 128 -7.93 -22.19 -3.59
CA PRO A 128 -9.10 -21.87 -2.78
C PRO A 128 -9.12 -22.63 -1.43
N GLU A 129 -8.51 -23.82 -1.38
CA GLU A 129 -8.39 -24.64 -0.18
C GLU A 129 -7.62 -23.91 0.92
N ALA A 130 -6.61 -23.10 0.58
CA ALA A 130 -5.86 -22.32 1.55
C ALA A 130 -6.75 -21.24 2.20
N GLY A 131 -7.65 -20.63 1.42
CA GLY A 131 -8.66 -19.71 1.91
C GLY A 131 -9.66 -20.38 2.85
N ALA A 132 -10.15 -21.57 2.46
CA ALA A 132 -11.03 -22.37 3.31
C ALA A 132 -10.36 -22.78 4.63
N ALA A 133 -9.09 -23.18 4.60
CA ALA A 133 -8.33 -23.54 5.79
C ALA A 133 -8.17 -22.34 6.75
N LEU A 134 -7.82 -21.17 6.23
CA LEU A 134 -7.70 -19.94 7.03
C LEU A 134 -9.06 -19.51 7.61
N ARG A 135 -10.15 -19.63 6.86
CA ARG A 135 -11.51 -19.37 7.36
C ARG A 135 -11.91 -20.34 8.47
N GLY A 136 -11.58 -21.61 8.34
CA GLY A 136 -11.79 -22.61 9.39
C GLY A 136 -11.01 -22.24 10.67
N ALA A 137 -9.74 -21.85 10.52
CA ALA A 137 -8.89 -21.44 11.63
C ALA A 137 -9.35 -20.14 12.31
N LEU A 138 -10.07 -19.25 11.61
CA LEU A 138 -10.58 -18.01 12.20
C LEU A 138 -11.52 -18.28 13.38
N ALA A 139 -12.27 -19.39 13.34
CA ALA A 139 -13.21 -19.77 14.40
C ALA A 139 -12.51 -20.32 15.66
N THR A 140 -11.34 -20.93 15.51
CA THR A 140 -10.63 -21.63 16.60
C THR A 140 -9.43 -20.85 17.16
N SER A 141 -8.79 -20.01 16.34
CA SER A 141 -7.61 -19.24 16.72
C SER A 141 -7.93 -18.16 17.75
N SER A 142 -6.92 -17.76 18.54
CA SER A 142 -7.01 -16.67 19.53
C SER A 142 -5.72 -15.86 19.59
N GLY A 143 -5.74 -14.71 20.27
CA GLY A 143 -4.56 -13.87 20.47
C GLY A 143 -3.89 -13.44 19.15
N SER A 144 -2.55 -13.51 19.11
CA SER A 144 -1.75 -13.13 17.93
C SER A 144 -2.02 -14.00 16.71
N VAL A 145 -2.28 -15.30 16.90
CA VAL A 145 -2.60 -16.24 15.81
C VAL A 145 -3.85 -15.77 15.07
N ARG A 146 -4.90 -15.35 15.80
CA ARG A 146 -6.13 -14.83 15.18
C ARG A 146 -5.86 -13.60 14.33
N THR A 147 -5.05 -12.66 14.81
CA THR A 147 -4.69 -11.47 14.02
C THR A 147 -3.89 -11.81 12.77
N SER A 148 -2.99 -12.80 12.84
CA SER A 148 -2.25 -13.31 11.68
C SER A 148 -3.18 -13.96 10.65
N VAL A 149 -4.16 -14.77 11.09
CA VAL A 149 -5.17 -15.38 10.21
C VAL A 149 -6.03 -14.31 9.53
N ILE A 150 -6.48 -13.30 10.27
CA ILE A 150 -7.25 -12.17 9.72
C ILE A 150 -6.44 -11.44 8.62
N ALA A 151 -5.18 -11.13 8.90
CA ALA A 151 -4.30 -10.48 7.93
C ALA A 151 -4.10 -11.33 6.66
N ALA A 152 -3.93 -12.65 6.82
CA ALA A 152 -3.80 -13.58 5.70
C ALA A 152 -5.06 -13.63 4.83
N LEU A 153 -6.26 -13.67 5.43
CA LEU A 153 -7.54 -13.61 4.71
C LEU A 153 -7.67 -12.31 3.90
N GLY A 154 -7.24 -11.18 4.49
CA GLY A 154 -7.18 -9.88 3.82
C GLY A 154 -6.26 -9.89 2.59
N GLN A 155 -5.02 -10.36 2.76
CA GLN A 155 -4.03 -10.43 1.67
C GLN A 155 -4.49 -11.31 0.51
N ARG A 156 -5.15 -12.42 0.81
CA ARG A 156 -5.72 -13.34 -0.17
C ARG A 156 -6.99 -12.80 -0.84
N ARG A 157 -7.56 -11.72 -0.31
CA ARG A 157 -8.83 -11.14 -0.75
C ARG A 157 -10.01 -12.12 -0.68
N GLU A 158 -10.09 -12.87 0.42
CA GLU A 158 -11.13 -13.88 0.64
C GLU A 158 -12.50 -13.24 0.90
N VAL A 159 -13.30 -13.05 -0.16
CA VAL A 159 -14.64 -12.44 -0.07
C VAL A 159 -15.56 -13.23 0.87
N ASP A 160 -15.45 -14.55 0.90
CA ASP A 160 -16.23 -15.41 1.80
C ASP A 160 -15.96 -15.15 3.29
N ALA A 161 -14.84 -14.48 3.63
CA ALA A 161 -14.51 -14.14 5.02
C ALA A 161 -15.19 -12.83 5.48
N VAL A 162 -15.77 -12.03 4.58
CA VAL A 162 -16.36 -10.71 4.89
C VAL A 162 -17.36 -10.76 6.05
N PRO A 163 -18.32 -11.71 6.12
CA PRO A 163 -19.27 -11.74 7.23
C PRO A 163 -18.60 -11.95 8.59
N ALA A 164 -17.61 -12.84 8.67
CA ALA A 164 -16.87 -13.11 9.90
C ALA A 164 -15.97 -11.93 10.29
N LEU A 165 -15.27 -11.32 9.31
CA LEU A 165 -14.45 -10.13 9.54
C LEU A 165 -15.27 -8.94 10.00
N ARG A 166 -16.49 -8.73 9.45
CA ARG A 166 -17.40 -7.69 9.93
C ARG A 166 -17.75 -7.88 11.40
N GLN A 167 -18.10 -9.10 11.80
CA GLN A 167 -18.39 -9.40 13.21
C GLN A 167 -17.19 -9.14 14.12
N LEU A 168 -16.00 -9.52 13.71
CA LEU A 168 -14.76 -9.27 14.46
C LEU A 168 -14.44 -7.77 14.55
N ALA A 169 -14.67 -7.01 13.48
CA ALA A 169 -14.49 -5.56 13.45
C ALA A 169 -15.46 -4.81 14.40
N ALA A 170 -16.65 -5.35 14.63
CA ALA A 170 -17.63 -4.84 15.60
C ALA A 170 -17.35 -5.29 17.05
N GLY A 171 -16.42 -6.24 17.25
CA GLY A 171 -16.11 -6.81 18.56
C GLY A 171 -15.43 -5.84 19.52
N ALA A 172 -15.37 -6.23 20.81
CA ALA A 172 -14.77 -5.42 21.88
C ALA A 172 -13.23 -5.40 21.85
N ASP A 173 -12.59 -6.43 21.28
CA ASP A 173 -11.14 -6.48 21.15
C ASP A 173 -10.68 -5.52 20.04
N ARG A 174 -10.04 -4.42 20.44
CA ARG A 174 -9.61 -3.38 19.51
C ARG A 174 -8.58 -3.88 18.51
N ALA A 175 -7.60 -4.68 18.95
CA ALA A 175 -6.53 -5.15 18.07
C ALA A 175 -7.08 -6.08 17.00
N VAL A 176 -7.95 -7.02 17.40
CA VAL A 176 -8.66 -7.90 16.46
C VAL A 176 -9.58 -7.11 15.55
N GLY A 177 -10.29 -6.12 16.09
CA GLY A 177 -11.22 -5.31 15.31
C GLY A 177 -10.53 -4.40 14.29
N ASP A 178 -9.37 -3.81 14.63
CA ASP A 178 -8.57 -2.99 13.71
C ASP A 178 -7.97 -3.87 12.60
N ALA A 179 -7.45 -5.05 12.96
CA ALA A 179 -6.97 -6.02 11.99
C ALA A 179 -8.09 -6.48 11.02
N ALA A 180 -9.30 -6.70 11.54
CA ALA A 180 -10.44 -7.11 10.73
C ALA A 180 -10.90 -5.99 9.78
N ALA A 181 -10.91 -4.73 10.22
CA ALA A 181 -11.19 -3.59 9.34
C ALA A 181 -10.13 -3.46 8.23
N ALA A 182 -8.84 -3.59 8.57
CA ALA A 182 -7.76 -3.60 7.59
C ALA A 182 -7.87 -4.76 6.59
N ALA A 183 -8.25 -5.96 7.05
CA ALA A 183 -8.47 -7.11 6.18
C ALA A 183 -9.65 -6.90 5.22
N LEU A 184 -10.77 -6.31 5.69
CA LEU A 184 -11.89 -5.91 4.83
C LEU A 184 -11.42 -4.90 3.75
N ALA A 185 -10.54 -3.96 4.11
CA ALA A 185 -10.00 -3.01 3.15
C ALA A 185 -9.15 -3.67 2.05
N LEU A 186 -8.33 -4.66 2.42
CA LEU A 186 -7.53 -5.43 1.46
C LEU A 186 -8.38 -6.30 0.54
N ILE A 187 -9.45 -6.91 1.06
CA ILE A 187 -10.43 -7.66 0.26
C ILE A 187 -11.08 -6.73 -0.77
N GLY A 188 -11.55 -5.57 -0.31
CA GLY A 188 -12.17 -4.56 -1.16
C GLY A 188 -13.45 -5.01 -1.85
N GLY A 189 -13.86 -4.26 -2.87
CA GLY A 189 -15.08 -4.52 -3.63
C GLY A 189 -16.37 -4.21 -2.84
N LYS A 190 -17.51 -4.45 -3.50
CA LYS A 190 -18.85 -4.14 -2.97
C LYS A 190 -19.16 -4.83 -1.62
N PRO A 191 -18.86 -6.13 -1.42
CA PRO A 191 -19.16 -6.80 -0.15
C PRO A 191 -18.43 -6.17 1.04
N ALA A 192 -17.15 -5.83 0.88
CA ALA A 192 -16.39 -5.14 1.92
C ALA A 192 -16.91 -3.72 2.17
N ALA A 193 -17.25 -3.00 1.10
CA ALA A 193 -17.82 -1.65 1.21
C ALA A 193 -19.13 -1.64 2.00
N THR A 194 -20.04 -2.59 1.73
CA THR A 194 -21.28 -2.75 2.48
C THR A 194 -20.99 -3.03 3.96
N ALA A 195 -20.12 -3.99 4.25
CA ALA A 195 -19.76 -4.35 5.63
C ALA A 195 -19.16 -3.17 6.41
N LEU A 196 -18.23 -2.43 5.79
CA LEU A 196 -17.60 -1.25 6.40
C LEU A 196 -18.60 -0.10 6.58
N THR A 197 -19.53 0.10 5.64
CA THR A 197 -20.58 1.13 5.76
C THR A 197 -21.52 0.84 6.94
N GLU A 198 -21.88 -0.43 7.14
CA GLU A 198 -22.68 -0.85 8.29
C GLU A 198 -21.94 -0.61 9.61
N LEU A 199 -20.67 -0.99 9.68
CA LEU A 199 -19.81 -0.75 10.86
C LEU A 199 -19.69 0.75 11.16
N LEU A 200 -19.46 1.57 10.13
CA LEU A 200 -19.37 3.02 10.24
C LEU A 200 -20.67 3.64 10.77
N SER A 201 -21.82 3.06 10.41
CA SER A 201 -23.14 3.53 10.82
C SER A 201 -23.51 3.16 12.26
N GLN A 202 -22.90 2.10 12.80
CA GLN A 202 -23.11 1.63 14.16
C GLN A 202 -22.15 2.27 15.17
N ALA A 203 -21.04 2.84 14.69
CA ALA A 203 -20.05 3.47 15.55
C ALA A 203 -20.46 4.91 15.89
N GLU A 204 -20.64 5.21 17.18
CA GLU A 204 -20.82 6.59 17.66
C GLU A 204 -19.59 7.46 17.36
N ALA A 205 -18.40 6.87 17.57
CA ALA A 205 -17.11 7.47 17.23
C ALA A 205 -16.24 6.42 16.51
N PRO A 206 -16.17 6.43 15.17
CA PRO A 206 -15.44 5.43 14.43
C PRO A 206 -13.93 5.52 14.71
N ARG A 207 -13.33 4.35 14.91
CA ARG A 207 -11.87 4.23 15.13
C ARG A 207 -11.12 4.66 13.87
N PRO A 208 -9.90 5.21 13.98
CA PRO A 208 -9.07 5.58 12.83
C PRO A 208 -8.90 4.43 11.82
N ALA A 209 -8.65 3.20 12.28
CA ALA A 209 -8.50 2.06 11.39
C ALA A 209 -9.76 1.73 10.58
N LEU A 210 -10.95 1.97 11.14
CA LEU A 210 -12.22 1.81 10.41
C LEU A 210 -12.38 2.88 9.33
N ILE A 211 -12.01 4.13 9.65
CA ILE A 211 -12.03 5.25 8.70
C ILE A 211 -11.05 4.97 7.55
N ASP A 212 -9.80 4.60 7.87
CA ASP A 212 -8.77 4.27 6.89
C ASP A 212 -9.19 3.10 6.00
N ALA A 213 -9.83 2.08 6.59
CA ALA A 213 -10.39 0.96 5.84
C ALA A 213 -11.49 1.42 4.86
N CYS A 214 -12.42 2.27 5.30
CA CYS A 214 -13.46 2.81 4.44
C CYS A 214 -12.88 3.65 3.30
N LEU A 215 -11.88 4.49 3.58
CA LEU A 215 -11.18 5.28 2.55
C LEU A 215 -10.48 4.37 1.54
N GLY A 216 -9.74 3.35 2.00
CA GLY A 216 -9.06 2.41 1.12
C GLY A 216 -10.02 1.63 0.20
N VAL A 217 -11.18 1.21 0.71
CA VAL A 217 -12.20 0.57 -0.12
C VAL A 217 -12.84 1.55 -1.11
N ALA A 218 -13.11 2.78 -0.70
CA ALA A 218 -13.63 3.81 -1.60
C ALA A 218 -12.65 4.09 -2.75
N ASP A 219 -11.36 4.23 -2.44
CA ASP A 219 -10.29 4.40 -3.43
C ASP A 219 -10.23 3.22 -4.41
N GLY A 220 -10.31 1.99 -3.88
CA GLY A 220 -10.33 0.76 -4.68
C GLY A 220 -11.56 0.66 -5.59
N LEU A 221 -12.74 1.04 -5.11
CA LEU A 221 -13.97 1.10 -5.90
C LEU A 221 -13.88 2.14 -7.01
N ALA A 222 -13.37 3.34 -6.71
CA ALA A 222 -13.17 4.40 -7.69
C ALA A 222 -12.19 3.94 -8.79
N ALA A 223 -11.08 3.30 -8.42
CA ALA A 223 -10.11 2.74 -9.36
C ALA A 223 -10.69 1.60 -10.23
N ALA A 224 -11.65 0.84 -9.71
CA ALA A 224 -12.37 -0.20 -10.43
C ALA A 224 -13.50 0.34 -11.34
N GLY A 225 -13.75 1.66 -11.35
CA GLY A 225 -14.82 2.28 -12.13
C GLY A 225 -16.20 2.22 -11.46
N GLU A 226 -16.29 1.73 -10.22
CA GLU A 226 -17.53 1.63 -9.44
C GLU A 226 -17.83 2.97 -8.74
N GLN A 227 -17.98 4.02 -9.55
CA GLN A 227 -18.07 5.42 -9.10
C GLN A 227 -19.19 5.67 -8.10
N GLU A 228 -20.38 5.12 -8.34
CA GLU A 228 -21.55 5.32 -7.47
C GLU A 228 -21.29 4.79 -6.04
N ALA A 229 -20.71 3.58 -5.93
CA ALA A 229 -20.39 2.98 -4.65
C ALA A 229 -19.27 3.72 -3.92
N ALA A 230 -18.25 4.18 -4.66
CA ALA A 230 -17.16 4.98 -4.10
C ALA A 230 -17.67 6.33 -3.56
N VAL A 231 -18.45 7.06 -4.36
CA VAL A 231 -19.05 8.35 -3.98
C VAL A 231 -19.95 8.19 -2.75
N ALA A 232 -20.77 7.14 -2.68
CA ALA A 232 -21.61 6.89 -1.51
C ALA A 232 -20.78 6.76 -0.22
N LEU A 233 -19.67 6.02 -0.26
CA LEU A 233 -18.79 5.83 0.89
C LEU A 233 -18.02 7.11 1.26
N TYR A 234 -17.47 7.83 0.27
CA TYR A 234 -16.83 9.13 0.53
C TYR A 234 -17.80 10.14 1.12
N ARG A 235 -19.05 10.23 0.63
CA ARG A 235 -20.05 11.16 1.21
C ARG A 235 -20.33 10.84 2.68
N ARG A 236 -20.36 9.56 3.05
CA ARG A 236 -20.50 9.12 4.45
C ARG A 236 -19.32 9.59 5.31
N LEU A 237 -18.10 9.52 4.78
CA LEU A 237 -16.88 9.94 5.48
C LEU A 237 -16.68 11.47 5.49
N TYR A 238 -17.30 12.20 4.57
CA TYR A 238 -17.26 13.66 4.53
C TYR A 238 -18.24 14.32 5.54
N ALA A 239 -19.27 13.60 5.96
CA ALA A 239 -20.29 14.08 6.88
C ALA A 239 -19.76 14.28 8.30
N GLU A 240 -20.35 15.23 9.04
CA GLU A 240 -20.09 15.38 10.48
C GLU A 240 -20.71 14.20 11.27
N PRO A 241 -20.11 13.77 12.40
CA PRO A 241 -18.99 14.38 13.13
C PRO A 241 -17.60 13.80 12.78
N MET A 242 -17.35 13.36 11.53
CA MET A 242 -16.06 12.77 11.17
C MET A 242 -14.87 13.71 11.42
N PRO A 243 -13.69 13.18 11.81
CA PRO A 243 -12.48 13.98 11.98
C PRO A 243 -12.11 14.77 10.71
N SER A 244 -11.57 15.97 10.89
CA SER A 244 -11.18 16.88 9.79
C SER A 244 -10.30 16.21 8.73
N LEU A 245 -9.33 15.38 9.12
CA LEU A 245 -8.49 14.62 8.18
C LEU A 245 -9.28 13.60 7.35
N ALA A 246 -10.24 12.91 7.96
CA ALA A 246 -11.10 11.95 7.27
C ALA A 246 -11.98 12.66 6.23
N ARG A 247 -12.57 13.79 6.62
CA ARG A 247 -13.37 14.64 5.74
C ARG A 247 -12.55 15.19 4.58
N ALA A 248 -11.32 15.65 4.84
CA ALA A 248 -10.42 16.14 3.81
C ALA A 248 -10.05 15.04 2.79
N ALA A 249 -9.75 13.83 3.27
CA ALA A 249 -9.48 12.67 2.40
C ALA A 249 -10.71 12.31 1.54
N ALA A 250 -11.89 12.24 2.17
CA ALA A 250 -13.14 11.97 1.47
C ALA A 250 -13.47 13.05 0.41
N LEU A 251 -13.25 14.33 0.72
CA LEU A 251 -13.46 15.43 -0.23
C LEU A 251 -12.55 15.31 -1.46
N ARG A 252 -11.31 14.85 -1.28
CA ARG A 252 -10.40 14.57 -2.39
C ARG A 252 -10.93 13.44 -3.28
N GLY A 253 -11.41 12.36 -2.65
CA GLY A 253 -12.04 11.23 -3.35
C GLY A 253 -13.27 11.64 -4.16
N LEU A 254 -14.18 12.41 -3.55
CA LEU A 254 -15.35 12.98 -4.23
C LEU A 254 -14.92 13.85 -5.42
N ALA A 255 -13.90 14.70 -5.26
CA ALA A 255 -13.45 15.58 -6.34
C ALA A 255 -12.90 14.81 -7.54
N ALA A 256 -12.26 13.66 -7.30
CA ALA A 256 -11.78 12.77 -8.34
C ALA A 256 -12.93 12.02 -9.06
N CYS A 257 -13.99 11.66 -8.34
CA CYS A 257 -15.13 10.90 -8.88
C CYS A 257 -16.14 11.79 -9.61
N GLU A 258 -16.53 12.92 -9.01
CA GLU A 258 -17.64 13.78 -9.47
C GLU A 258 -17.14 15.00 -10.28
N GLY A 259 -15.85 15.32 -10.20
CA GLY A 259 -15.22 16.38 -10.98
C GLY A 259 -15.94 17.72 -10.87
N ALA A 260 -16.50 18.20 -11.99
CA ALA A 260 -17.12 19.52 -12.08
C ALA A 260 -18.38 19.67 -11.20
N GLU A 261 -19.09 18.57 -10.92
CA GLU A 261 -20.32 18.58 -10.11
C GLU A 261 -20.04 18.99 -8.66
N LEU A 262 -18.86 18.65 -8.14
CA LEU A 262 -18.46 18.96 -6.76
C LEU A 262 -18.00 20.42 -6.57
N ARG A 263 -17.92 21.23 -7.64
CA ARG A 263 -17.33 22.57 -7.59
C ARG A 263 -17.96 23.46 -6.51
N THR A 264 -19.28 23.46 -6.38
CA THR A 264 -19.99 24.25 -5.37
C THR A 264 -19.59 23.84 -3.96
N GLN A 265 -19.49 22.54 -3.70
CA GLN A 265 -19.10 22.00 -2.40
C GLN A 265 -17.63 22.29 -2.09
N LEU A 266 -16.73 22.24 -3.07
CA LEU A 266 -15.34 22.67 -2.89
C LEU A 266 -15.25 24.15 -2.53
N TRP A 267 -16.06 25.02 -3.14
CA TRP A 267 -16.12 26.43 -2.74
C TRP A 267 -16.58 26.63 -1.29
N GLN A 268 -17.59 25.86 -0.87
CA GLN A 268 -18.07 25.90 0.51
C GLN A 268 -17.01 25.39 1.49
N ALA A 269 -16.34 24.27 1.17
CA ALA A 269 -15.26 23.71 1.99
C ALA A 269 -14.09 24.69 2.13
N LEU A 270 -13.75 25.39 1.04
CA LEU A 270 -12.72 26.40 1.02
C LEU A 270 -13.03 27.60 1.95
N ALA A 271 -14.29 28.05 1.97
CA ALA A 271 -14.73 29.13 2.85
C ALA A 271 -15.06 28.69 4.28
N GLY A 272 -15.07 27.38 4.54
CA GLY A 272 -15.44 26.78 5.82
C GLY A 272 -14.34 26.86 6.89
N PRO A 273 -14.67 26.50 8.14
CA PRO A 273 -13.73 26.51 9.25
C PRO A 273 -12.74 25.33 9.27
N ASP A 274 -13.00 24.28 8.49
CA ASP A 274 -12.14 23.10 8.42
C ASP A 274 -10.92 23.35 7.51
N VAL A 275 -9.77 23.59 8.13
CA VAL A 275 -8.51 23.94 7.44
C VAL A 275 -8.04 22.82 6.51
N GLU A 276 -8.21 21.56 6.89
CA GLU A 276 -7.77 20.43 6.06
C GLU A 276 -8.67 20.28 4.83
N ALA A 277 -9.98 20.40 5.01
CA ALA A 277 -10.93 20.41 3.89
C ALA A 277 -10.70 21.62 2.96
N ALA A 278 -10.43 22.80 3.53
CA ALA A 278 -10.11 24.00 2.75
C ALA A 278 -8.82 23.82 1.92
N ARG A 279 -7.78 23.19 2.49
CA ARG A 279 -6.53 22.89 1.77
C ARG A 279 -6.78 21.97 0.57
N VAL A 280 -7.57 20.91 0.75
CA VAL A 280 -7.95 19.99 -0.33
C VAL A 280 -8.78 20.71 -1.39
N ALA A 281 -9.76 21.52 -0.98
CA ALA A 281 -10.57 22.29 -1.91
C ALA A 281 -9.72 23.21 -2.81
N ALA A 282 -8.73 23.88 -2.22
CA ALA A 282 -7.83 24.76 -2.96
C ALA A 282 -6.88 24.01 -3.91
N GLU A 283 -6.55 22.76 -3.59
CA GLU A 283 -5.77 21.85 -4.44
C GLU A 283 -6.60 21.35 -5.65
N CYS A 284 -7.86 20.98 -5.41
CA CYS A 284 -8.74 20.35 -6.41
C CYS A 284 -9.40 21.35 -7.37
N LEU A 285 -9.88 22.51 -6.88
CA LEU A 285 -10.59 23.52 -7.68
C LEU A 285 -9.90 23.91 -9.00
N PRO A 286 -8.57 24.11 -9.06
CA PRO A 286 -7.87 24.48 -10.29
C PRO A 286 -7.73 23.34 -11.31
N GLN A 287 -7.87 22.10 -10.87
CA GLN A 287 -7.78 20.90 -11.70
C GLN A 287 -9.09 20.60 -12.42
N LEU A 288 -10.20 21.16 -11.93
CA LEU A 288 -11.49 21.08 -12.59
C LEU A 288 -11.46 21.87 -13.91
N PRO A 289 -12.21 21.45 -14.94
CA PRO A 289 -12.40 22.26 -16.14
C PRO A 289 -12.91 23.64 -15.74
N ALA A 290 -12.52 24.69 -16.48
CA ALA A 290 -12.89 26.05 -16.13
C ALA A 290 -14.41 26.24 -16.06
N GLU A 291 -14.88 27.06 -15.11
CA GLU A 291 -16.21 27.65 -15.24
C GLU A 291 -16.27 28.40 -16.57
N PRO A 292 -17.39 28.33 -17.32
CA PRO A 292 -17.61 29.25 -18.44
C PRO A 292 -17.56 30.72 -17.98
N ASP A 293 -17.82 30.99 -16.70
CA ASP A 293 -17.93 32.33 -16.13
C ASP A 293 -16.75 32.71 -15.21
N GLY A 294 -15.64 33.13 -15.81
CA GLY A 294 -14.45 33.58 -15.08
C GLY A 294 -14.69 34.78 -14.14
N ALA A 295 -15.80 35.52 -14.30
CA ALA A 295 -16.15 36.64 -13.43
C ALA A 295 -16.59 36.18 -12.02
N ALA A 296 -17.30 35.05 -11.90
CA ALA A 296 -17.73 34.51 -10.62
C ALA A 296 -16.51 34.05 -9.78
N LEU A 297 -15.55 33.40 -10.43
CA LEU A 297 -14.26 33.05 -9.84
C LEU A 297 -13.51 34.29 -9.32
N GLN A 298 -13.58 35.39 -10.06
CA GLN A 298 -12.93 36.65 -9.70
C GLN A 298 -13.48 37.23 -8.42
N GLN A 299 -14.79 37.31 -8.36
CA GLN A 299 -15.48 37.93 -7.25
C GLN A 299 -15.29 37.10 -5.97
N ARG A 300 -15.30 35.77 -6.08
CA ARG A 300 -15.01 34.86 -4.96
C ARG A 300 -13.56 34.95 -4.49
N LEU A 301 -12.59 35.03 -5.41
CA LEU A 301 -11.18 35.24 -5.05
C LEU A 301 -10.98 36.58 -4.31
N LEU A 302 -11.63 37.65 -4.75
CA LEU A 302 -11.47 38.98 -4.16
C LEU A 302 -12.16 39.14 -2.80
N SER A 303 -13.20 38.35 -2.54
CA SER A 303 -13.97 38.37 -1.29
C SER A 303 -13.47 37.37 -0.24
N ALA A 304 -12.61 36.43 -0.63
CA ALA A 304 -12.03 35.44 0.28
C ALA A 304 -11.01 36.05 1.27
N PRO A 305 -10.85 35.48 2.50
CA PRO A 305 -9.79 35.86 3.43
C PRO A 305 -8.39 35.74 2.83
N LEU A 306 -7.43 36.58 3.26
CA LEU A 306 -6.10 36.68 2.63
C LEU A 306 -5.36 35.34 2.54
N ALA A 307 -5.42 34.51 3.59
CA ALA A 307 -4.84 33.17 3.60
C ALA A 307 -5.39 32.31 2.45
N LEU A 308 -6.69 32.39 2.20
CA LEU A 308 -7.39 31.66 1.15
C LEU A 308 -7.08 32.19 -0.25
N GLN A 309 -6.89 33.52 -0.39
CA GLN A 309 -6.47 34.15 -1.64
C GLN A 309 -5.12 33.61 -2.10
N VAL A 310 -4.16 33.43 -1.18
CA VAL A 310 -2.82 32.90 -1.50
C VAL A 310 -2.90 31.47 -2.03
N ILE A 311 -3.67 30.60 -1.36
CA ILE A 311 -3.80 29.19 -1.76
C ILE A 311 -4.53 29.08 -3.11
N LEU A 312 -5.59 29.86 -3.31
CA LEU A 312 -6.30 29.94 -4.59
C LEU A 312 -5.41 30.44 -5.73
N LEU A 313 -4.61 31.49 -5.50
CA LEU A 313 -3.68 32.01 -6.51
C LEU A 313 -2.60 30.99 -6.88
N ALA A 314 -2.07 30.26 -5.88
CA ALA A 314 -1.12 29.16 -6.11
C ALA A 314 -1.76 28.02 -6.91
N GLY A 315 -3.01 27.68 -6.61
CA GLY A 315 -3.81 26.71 -7.35
C GLY A 315 -4.05 27.10 -8.81
N LEU A 316 -4.55 28.32 -9.05
CA LEU A 316 -4.81 28.84 -10.40
C LEU A 316 -3.54 28.96 -11.26
N GLY A 317 -2.38 29.17 -10.64
CA GLY A 317 -1.09 29.16 -11.34
C GLY A 317 -0.71 27.79 -11.91
N ARG A 318 -1.21 26.70 -11.32
CA ARG A 318 -0.98 25.30 -11.77
C ARG A 318 -2.02 24.80 -12.77
N SER A 319 -3.16 25.48 -12.91
CA SER A 319 -4.21 25.13 -13.86
C SER A 319 -3.79 25.39 -15.31
N THR A 320 -3.98 24.41 -16.18
CA THR A 320 -3.75 24.53 -17.64
C THR A 320 -4.87 25.30 -18.36
N ALA A 321 -5.97 25.65 -17.67
CA ALA A 321 -7.09 26.38 -18.25
C ALA A 321 -6.68 27.80 -18.71
N HIS A 322 -6.74 28.05 -20.02
CA HIS A 322 -6.19 29.24 -20.68
C HIS A 322 -6.86 30.56 -20.27
N GLY A 323 -8.05 30.52 -19.64
CA GLY A 323 -8.79 31.68 -19.11
C GLY A 323 -8.40 32.12 -17.69
N CYS A 324 -7.76 31.25 -16.90
CA CYS A 324 -7.48 31.50 -15.48
C CYS A 324 -6.06 32.02 -15.18
N ARG A 325 -5.24 32.27 -16.21
CA ARG A 325 -3.85 32.71 -15.99
C ARG A 325 -3.80 34.08 -15.31
N PRO A 326 -3.10 34.22 -14.15
CA PRO A 326 -3.01 35.47 -13.38
C PRO A 326 -2.56 36.70 -14.21
N ARG A 327 -1.83 36.48 -15.30
CA ARG A 327 -1.32 37.52 -16.21
C ARG A 327 -2.42 38.30 -16.95
N ARG A 328 -3.56 37.70 -17.31
CA ARG A 328 -4.69 38.44 -17.92
C ARG A 328 -5.48 39.23 -16.88
N TRP A 329 -5.53 38.71 -15.67
CA TRP A 329 -6.28 39.25 -14.54
C TRP A 329 -5.62 40.48 -13.91
N LEU A 330 -4.31 40.43 -13.71
CA LEU A 330 -3.52 41.57 -13.23
C LEU A 330 -3.48 42.73 -14.24
N ARG A 331 -3.65 42.46 -15.54
CA ARG A 331 -3.79 43.51 -16.57
C ARG A 331 -5.14 44.24 -16.48
N ARG A 332 -6.24 43.56 -16.11
CA ARG A 332 -7.55 44.22 -15.90
C ARG A 332 -7.56 45.13 -14.66
N LYS A 333 -6.86 44.79 -13.57
CA LYS A 333 -6.70 45.71 -12.42
C LYS A 333 -5.95 47.00 -12.77
N ARG A 334 -4.97 46.96 -13.70
CA ARG A 334 -4.33 48.19 -14.22
C ARG A 334 -5.27 49.01 -15.11
N ALA A 335 -6.13 48.37 -15.89
CA ALA A 335 -7.10 49.07 -16.73
C ALA A 335 -8.19 49.80 -15.92
N ILE A 336 -8.64 49.24 -14.79
CA ILE A 336 -9.69 49.84 -13.95
C ILE A 336 -9.15 50.97 -13.06
N ARG A 337 -7.84 51.02 -12.78
CA ARG A 337 -7.20 52.12 -12.01
C ARG A 337 -6.61 53.25 -12.87
N CYS A 338 -6.67 53.18 -14.19
CA CYS A 338 -6.10 54.21 -15.07
C CYS A 338 -7.13 55.23 -15.62
N SER A 339 -8.42 55.12 -15.29
CA SER A 339 -9.45 56.06 -15.77
C SER A 339 -9.50 57.39 -15.01
N GLY A 340 -8.62 57.64 -14.02
CA GLY A 340 -8.73 58.78 -13.09
C GLY A 340 -7.44 59.49 -12.68
N CYS A 341 -6.29 59.20 -13.30
CA CYS A 341 -5.05 59.95 -13.01
C CYS A 341 -4.43 60.49 -14.31
N SER A 342 -4.80 61.72 -14.63
CA SER A 342 -4.04 62.65 -15.45
C SER A 342 -2.71 62.99 -14.75
N LEU A 343 -1.63 63.11 -15.53
CA LEU A 343 -0.24 63.48 -15.13
C LEU A 343 0.48 62.33 -14.39
N VAL A 344 1.57 61.73 -14.90
CA VAL A 344 2.84 62.32 -15.35
C VAL A 344 3.54 61.40 -16.38
N ARG A 345 4.07 62.00 -17.46
CA ARG A 345 4.99 61.35 -18.43
C ARG A 345 6.32 61.01 -17.75
N PHE A 346 6.87 59.81 -18.00
CA PHE A 346 8.31 59.63 -18.13
C PHE A 346 8.65 58.48 -19.10
N GLY A 347 9.27 58.85 -20.23
CA GLY A 347 10.30 58.06 -20.92
C GLY A 347 9.89 56.80 -21.68
N GLN A 348 9.38 56.97 -22.90
CA GLN A 348 9.74 56.04 -23.98
C GLN A 348 11.24 56.20 -24.27
N LEU A 349 12.01 55.12 -24.14
CA LEU A 349 13.29 54.99 -24.85
C LEU A 349 13.33 53.61 -25.49
N ALA A 350 13.33 53.67 -26.81
CA ALA A 350 13.30 52.57 -27.73
C ALA A 350 14.68 51.90 -27.87
N MET A 351 14.63 50.62 -28.26
CA MET A 351 15.62 49.90 -29.06
C MET A 351 17.07 49.80 -28.56
N ARG A 352 17.51 48.56 -28.32
CA ARG A 352 18.52 47.87 -29.16
C ARG A 352 18.76 46.44 -28.65
N ARG A 353 18.53 45.45 -29.52
CA ARG A 353 19.34 44.20 -29.52
C ARG A 353 20.75 44.56 -29.99
N PRO A 354 21.80 43.85 -29.54
CA PRO A 354 22.48 43.00 -30.52
C PRO A 354 23.09 41.69 -29.97
N CYS A 355 23.28 40.76 -30.92
CA CYS A 355 24.04 39.50 -30.93
C CYS A 355 23.60 38.40 -29.96
#